data_AF-A0A4D5S6S2-F1
#
_entry.id   AF-A0A4D5S6S2-F1
#
_cell.length_a   1.000
_cell.length_b   1.000
_cell.length_c   1.000
_cell.angle_alpha   90.00
_cell.angle_beta   90.00
_cell.angle_gamma   90.00
#
_symmetry.space_group_name_H-M   'P 1'
#
loop_
_entity.id
_entity.type
_entity.pdbx_description
1 polymer ?
#
loop_
_entity_poly.entity_id
_entity_poly.type
_entity_poly.pdbx_seq_one_letter_code
_entity_poly.pdbx_strand_id
1 'polypeptide(L)'
;TSAFRGTKSLSTHSRRPLSTSSTSDQTKPAELIAKFVDSQAKSGEQGKRRKRSWKGCSTRSWCCFRFIHGKDVFEAFYKKDLAKRLLVGKSASVDAEKSMLSKLKAECGAAFTSKLEGMFKDMELSKELMLAFRQHLQHQQEQGQPAPSLDLTVSVLTMGYWPSYPAQEVALPPAMVQYQDLFRRFYLAST
;
A
#
# COMPACT_ATOMS: atom_id res chain seq x y z
N THR A 1 13.88 19.34 50.00
CA THR A 1 14.71 20.55 49.79
C THR A 1 16.05 20.10 49.22
N SER A 2 16.15 19.99 47.90
CA SER A 2 16.85 20.94 46.99
C SER A 2 18.39 20.88 47.10
N ALA A 3 19.04 20.21 46.14
CA ALA A 3 20.47 20.39 45.87
C ALA A 3 20.83 19.93 44.45
N PHE A 4 20.42 20.69 43.43
CA PHE A 4 21.32 21.02 42.31
C PHE A 4 20.73 22.15 41.47
N ARG A 5 21.04 23.38 41.89
CA ARG A 5 20.91 24.58 41.05
C ARG A 5 22.21 24.74 40.27
N GLY A 6 22.09 24.76 38.94
CA GLY A 6 22.87 25.57 38.02
C GLY A 6 24.39 25.51 38.08
N THR A 7 24.99 24.74 37.17
CA THR A 7 26.24 25.12 36.50
C THR A 7 26.07 24.96 35.00
N LYS A 8 26.00 26.11 34.29
CA LYS A 8 26.19 26.18 32.85
C LYS A 8 27.69 25.99 32.59
N SER A 9 28.10 24.80 32.16
CA SER A 9 29.30 24.56 31.34
C SER A 9 29.56 23.06 31.32
N LEU A 10 29.04 22.35 30.33
CA LEU A 10 29.66 21.15 29.75
C LEU A 10 28.92 20.76 28.46
N SER A 11 28.81 21.72 27.54
CA SER A 11 28.24 21.50 26.21
C SER A 11 29.33 21.68 25.15
N THR A 12 30.38 20.86 25.20
CA THR A 12 31.42 20.81 24.15
C THR A 12 32.41 19.65 24.35
N HIS A 13 31.95 18.40 24.42
CA HIS A 13 32.78 17.28 23.94
C HIS A 13 31.98 15.97 23.82
N SER A 14 31.50 15.68 22.61
CA SER A 14 31.73 14.39 21.95
C SER A 14 31.08 14.43 20.56
N ARG A 15 31.65 15.27 19.68
CA ARG A 15 31.47 15.10 18.24
C ARG A 15 32.49 14.06 17.80
N ARG A 16 32.08 12.80 17.72
CA ARG A 16 32.74 11.84 16.81
C ARG A 16 31.93 11.80 15.53
N PRO A 17 32.46 12.24 14.38
CA PRO A 17 31.84 11.98 13.11
C PRO A 17 32.03 10.49 12.82
N LEU A 18 30.97 9.70 12.95
CA LEU A 18 30.98 8.33 12.45
C LEU A 18 30.79 8.40 10.93
N SER A 19 31.86 8.76 10.22
CA SER A 19 31.99 8.54 8.79
C SER A 19 32.17 7.04 8.53
N THR A 20 31.51 6.56 7.48
CA THR A 20 31.59 5.23 6.85
C THR A 20 30.88 4.06 7.56
N SER A 21 29.57 3.95 7.32
CA SER A 21 28.90 2.65 7.24
C SER A 21 27.99 2.65 6.01
N SER A 22 28.33 1.78 5.07
CA SER A 22 27.62 1.41 3.85
C SER A 22 26.11 1.70 3.86
N THR A 23 25.61 2.26 2.76
CA THR A 23 24.19 2.57 2.47
C THR A 23 23.21 1.40 2.68
N SER A 24 23.71 0.18 2.89
CA SER A 24 22.95 -1.01 3.26
C SER A 24 22.48 -1.07 4.73
N ASP A 25 23.12 -0.35 5.66
CA ASP A 25 22.74 -0.40 7.10
C ASP A 25 21.68 0.63 7.49
N GLN A 26 21.54 1.73 6.74
CA GLN A 26 20.52 2.75 7.01
C GLN A 26 19.11 2.35 6.56
N THR A 27 18.99 1.42 5.60
CA THR A 27 17.69 0.98 5.04
C THR A 27 17.06 -0.17 5.82
N LYS A 28 17.87 -0.99 6.51
CA LYS A 28 17.42 -2.09 7.38
C LYS A 28 16.36 -1.68 8.40
N PRO A 29 16.50 -0.58 9.16
CA PRO A 29 15.47 -0.18 10.13
C PRO A 29 14.15 0.22 9.44
N ALA A 30 14.20 0.88 8.28
CA ALA A 30 12.99 1.21 7.51
C ALA A 30 12.29 -0.04 6.98
N GLU A 31 13.05 -1.02 6.48
CA GLU A 31 12.53 -2.30 6.01
C GLU A 31 11.90 -3.12 7.15
N LEU A 32 12.53 -3.15 8.33
CA LEU A 32 11.99 -3.85 9.51
C LEU A 32 10.67 -3.22 9.99
N ILE A 33 10.56 -1.90 9.96
CA ILE A 33 9.31 -1.21 10.28
C ILE A 33 8.24 -1.51 9.23
N ALA A 34 8.58 -1.47 7.93
CA ALA A 34 7.66 -1.83 6.86
C ALA A 34 7.15 -3.27 7.00
N LYS A 35 8.05 -4.23 7.26
CA LYS A 35 7.71 -5.64 7.51
C LYS A 35 6.88 -5.82 8.78
N PHE A 36 7.17 -5.08 9.84
CA PHE A 36 6.38 -5.13 11.07
C PHE A 36 4.97 -4.61 10.81
N VAL A 37 4.82 -3.47 10.12
CA VAL A 37 3.52 -2.91 9.76
C VAL A 37 2.74 -3.86 8.84
N ASP A 38 3.39 -4.45 7.82
CA ASP A 38 2.82 -5.46 6.92
C ASP A 38 2.36 -6.72 7.69
N SER A 39 3.19 -7.24 8.59
CA SER A 39 2.83 -8.39 9.44
C SER A 39 1.67 -8.09 10.37
N GLN A 40 1.54 -6.87 10.87
CA GLN A 40 0.43 -6.47 11.71
C GLN A 40 -0.87 -6.32 10.91
N ALA A 41 -0.81 -5.76 9.70
CA ALA A 41 -1.96 -5.65 8.78
C ALA A 41 -2.53 -7.03 8.38
N LYS A 42 -1.67 -8.03 8.23
CA LYS A 42 -2.05 -9.43 7.96
C LYS A 42 -2.77 -10.11 9.13
N SER A 43 -2.51 -9.70 10.37
CA SER A 43 -3.00 -10.37 11.59
C SER A 43 -4.40 -9.93 12.06
N GLY A 44 -5.28 -9.52 11.13
CA GLY A 44 -6.51 -8.74 11.33
C GLY A 44 -7.59 -9.28 12.30
N GLU A 45 -7.38 -10.40 13.01
CA GLU A 45 -8.44 -11.14 13.71
C GLU A 45 -8.23 -11.45 15.19
N GLN A 46 -7.33 -10.75 15.91
CA GLN A 46 -7.30 -10.79 17.40
C GLN A 46 -7.71 -9.44 18.00
N GLY A 47 -9.04 -9.26 18.04
CA GLY A 47 -9.75 -8.06 18.42
C GLY A 47 -9.63 -7.64 19.89
N LYS A 48 -9.70 -6.33 20.10
CA LYS A 48 -9.90 -5.59 21.36
C LYS A 48 -8.72 -5.51 22.34
N ARG A 49 -8.07 -6.59 22.79
CA ARG A 49 -6.97 -6.48 23.80
C ARG A 49 -5.70 -5.83 23.24
N ARG A 50 -5.39 -6.08 21.96
CA ARG A 50 -4.25 -5.47 21.25
C ARG A 50 -4.47 -4.01 20.88
N LYS A 51 -5.72 -3.49 20.83
CA LYS A 51 -6.04 -2.11 20.37
C LYS A 51 -5.55 -1.01 21.34
N ARG A 52 -5.49 -1.30 22.65
CA ARG A 52 -4.90 -0.39 23.66
C ARG A 52 -3.36 -0.44 23.68
N SER A 53 -2.79 -1.64 23.61
CA SER A 53 -1.34 -1.84 23.49
C SER A 53 -0.79 -1.29 22.16
N TRP A 54 -1.57 -1.39 21.08
CA TRP A 54 -1.34 -0.77 19.77
C TRP A 54 -1.06 0.72 19.88
N LYS A 55 -1.91 1.49 20.58
CA LYS A 55 -1.71 2.95 20.67
C LYS A 55 -0.35 3.31 21.29
N GLY A 56 0.12 2.54 22.27
CA GLY A 56 1.40 2.77 22.98
C GLY A 56 2.65 2.20 22.30
N CYS A 57 2.59 0.98 21.76
CA CYS A 57 3.71 0.40 21.01
C CYS A 57 3.87 1.04 19.63
N SER A 58 2.75 1.35 18.96
CA SER A 58 2.77 2.06 17.69
C SER A 58 3.38 3.46 17.90
N THR A 59 2.99 4.25 18.92
CA THR A 59 3.65 5.54 19.20
C THR A 59 5.14 5.44 19.47
N ARG A 60 5.64 4.39 20.17
CA ARG A 60 7.09 4.17 20.31
C ARG A 60 7.77 3.86 18.97
N SER A 61 7.17 3.00 18.14
CA SER A 61 7.68 2.69 16.80
C SER A 61 7.62 3.92 15.87
N TRP A 62 6.61 4.79 16.01
CA TRP A 62 6.47 6.06 15.28
C TRP A 62 7.45 7.14 15.76
N CYS A 63 7.78 7.18 17.06
CA CYS A 63 8.86 8.02 17.57
C CYS A 63 10.21 7.61 16.97
N CYS A 64 10.48 6.31 16.82
CA CYS A 64 11.65 5.83 16.08
C CYS A 64 11.56 6.19 14.58
N PHE A 65 10.38 6.13 13.98
CA PHE A 65 10.15 6.53 12.58
C PHE A 65 10.46 8.01 12.30
N ARG A 66 10.23 8.91 13.27
CA ARG A 66 10.63 10.33 13.17
C ARG A 66 12.15 10.54 13.10
N PHE A 67 12.95 9.59 13.57
CA PHE A 67 14.41 9.67 13.61
C PHE A 67 15.10 8.94 12.45
N ILE A 68 14.37 8.22 11.60
CA ILE A 68 14.95 7.53 10.45
C ILE A 68 15.07 8.52 9.28
N HIS A 69 16.31 8.78 8.87
CA HIS A 69 16.64 9.38 7.59
C HIS A 69 16.35 8.35 6.47
N GLY A 70 15.11 8.32 5.96
CA GLY A 70 14.72 7.36 4.90
C GLY A 70 13.21 7.14 4.74
N LYS A 71 12.40 8.20 4.86
CA LYS A 71 10.92 8.11 4.74
C LYS A 71 10.47 7.67 3.34
N ASP A 72 11.21 8.09 2.32
CA ASP A 72 11.10 7.71 0.92
C ASP A 72 11.34 6.21 0.70
N VAL A 73 12.34 5.63 1.39
CA VAL A 73 12.61 4.19 1.36
C VAL A 73 11.44 3.41 1.97
N PHE A 74 10.92 3.87 3.12
CA PHE A 74 9.73 3.27 3.72
C PHE A 74 8.49 3.39 2.82
N GLU A 75 8.25 4.55 2.20
CA GLU A 75 7.16 4.74 1.23
C GLU A 75 7.24 3.71 0.10
N ALA A 76 8.42 3.52 -0.48
CA ALA A 76 8.62 2.59 -1.59
C ALA A 76 8.33 1.14 -1.20
N PHE A 77 8.82 0.68 -0.03
CA PHE A 77 8.54 -0.67 0.46
C PHE A 77 7.06 -0.84 0.83
N TYR A 78 6.49 0.11 1.57
CA TYR A 78 5.09 0.05 1.97
C TYR A 78 4.15 0.06 0.77
N LYS A 79 4.41 0.92 -0.22
CA LYS A 79 3.65 1.00 -1.47
C LYS A 79 3.71 -0.32 -2.24
N LYS A 80 4.90 -0.93 -2.35
CA LYS A 80 5.08 -2.23 -3.00
C LYS A 80 4.26 -3.33 -2.32
N ASP A 81 4.32 -3.41 -0.99
CA ASP A 81 3.62 -4.47 -0.26
C ASP A 81 2.10 -4.24 -0.25
N LEU A 82 1.65 -3.00 -0.10
CA LEU A 82 0.23 -2.64 -0.23
C LEU A 82 -0.30 -2.99 -1.63
N ALA A 83 0.44 -2.66 -2.69
CA ALA A 83 0.04 -2.97 -4.06
C ALA A 83 -0.19 -4.47 -4.27
N LYS A 84 0.73 -5.30 -3.74
CA LYS A 84 0.59 -6.76 -3.77
C LYS A 84 -0.63 -7.23 -2.98
N ARG A 85 -0.90 -6.67 -1.80
CA ARG A 85 -2.07 -7.04 -0.98
C ARG A 85 -3.39 -6.69 -1.68
N LEU A 86 -3.46 -5.50 -2.30
CA LEU A 86 -4.64 -5.05 -3.05
C LEU A 86 -4.91 -5.90 -4.29
N LEU A 87 -3.90 -6.17 -5.12
CA LEU A 87 -4.08 -6.90 -6.38
C LEU A 87 -4.28 -8.41 -6.21
N VAL A 88 -3.61 -9.03 -5.23
CA VAL A 88 -3.67 -10.49 -5.01
C VAL A 88 -4.87 -10.87 -4.11
N GLY A 89 -5.65 -9.90 -3.62
CA GLY A 89 -6.87 -10.16 -2.85
C GLY A 89 -6.64 -10.83 -1.48
N LYS A 90 -5.38 -10.90 -1.00
CA LYS A 90 -5.02 -11.50 0.29
C LYS A 90 -5.17 -10.56 1.49
N SER A 91 -5.81 -9.41 1.31
CA SER A 91 -6.07 -8.48 2.41
C SER A 91 -7.16 -9.04 3.32
N ALA A 92 -6.87 -9.16 4.62
CA ALA A 92 -7.83 -9.65 5.62
C ALA A 92 -9.09 -8.77 5.72
N SER A 93 -8.98 -7.47 5.41
CA SER A 93 -10.12 -6.52 5.33
C SER A 93 -9.69 -5.20 4.67
N VAL A 94 -10.53 -4.65 3.78
CA VAL A 94 -10.34 -3.31 3.18
C VAL A 94 -10.43 -2.21 4.25
N ASP A 95 -11.29 -2.39 5.25
CA ASP A 95 -11.48 -1.42 6.35
C ASP A 95 -10.26 -1.33 7.26
N ALA A 96 -9.58 -2.46 7.49
CA ALA A 96 -8.35 -2.50 8.26
C ALA A 96 -7.23 -1.68 7.57
N GLU A 97 -7.13 -1.81 6.25
CA GLU A 97 -6.13 -1.09 5.44
C GLU A 97 -6.45 0.41 5.37
N LYS A 98 -7.72 0.79 5.17
CA LYS A 98 -8.15 2.21 5.26
C LYS A 98 -7.83 2.81 6.63
N SER A 99 -8.08 2.08 7.71
CA SER A 99 -7.73 2.53 9.07
C SER A 99 -6.21 2.70 9.28
N MET A 100 -5.39 1.84 8.68
CA MET A 100 -3.93 1.96 8.71
C MET A 100 -3.47 3.19 7.92
N LEU A 101 -4.07 3.46 6.77
CA LEU A 101 -3.78 4.64 5.96
C LEU A 101 -4.12 5.94 6.68
N SER A 102 -5.27 6.02 7.37
CA SER A 102 -5.62 7.20 8.17
C SER A 102 -4.61 7.50 9.27
N LYS A 103 -4.02 6.46 9.88
CA LYS A 103 -2.96 6.62 10.88
C LYS A 103 -1.67 7.12 10.23
N LEU A 104 -1.28 6.56 9.09
CA LEU A 104 -0.13 7.05 8.31
C LEU A 104 -0.29 8.52 7.92
N LYS A 105 -1.50 8.94 7.52
CA LYS A 105 -1.80 10.33 7.17
C LYS A 105 -1.62 11.29 8.35
N ALA A 106 -2.05 10.88 9.54
CA ALA A 106 -1.88 11.68 10.75
C ALA A 106 -0.40 11.86 11.16
N GLU A 107 0.42 10.83 10.96
CA GLU A 107 1.82 10.83 11.37
C GLU A 107 2.78 11.42 10.32
N CYS A 108 2.54 11.14 9.03
CA CYS A 108 3.44 11.47 7.92
C CYS A 108 2.92 12.63 7.05
N GLY A 109 1.66 13.05 7.24
CA GLY A 109 0.99 14.07 6.46
C GLY A 109 0.32 13.55 5.19
N ALA A 110 -0.55 14.36 4.61
CA ALA A 110 -1.36 14.00 3.44
C ALA A 110 -0.54 13.82 2.15
N ALA A 111 0.57 14.54 2.00
CA ALA A 111 1.44 14.39 0.82
C ALA A 111 2.04 12.98 0.71
N PHE A 112 2.35 12.36 1.85
CA PHE A 112 2.89 11.01 1.93
C PHE A 112 1.85 9.95 1.54
N THR A 113 0.60 10.12 1.98
CA THR A 113 -0.47 9.14 1.71
C THR A 113 -1.18 9.36 0.39
N SER A 114 -0.97 10.48 -0.30
CA SER A 114 -1.68 10.84 -1.54
C SER A 114 -1.67 9.71 -2.59
N LYS A 115 -0.51 9.13 -2.89
CA LYS A 115 -0.40 8.01 -3.85
C LYS A 115 -1.10 6.74 -3.37
N LEU A 116 -0.98 6.44 -2.07
CA LEU A 116 -1.62 5.27 -1.45
C LEU A 116 -3.15 5.41 -1.47
N GLU A 117 -3.67 6.62 -1.19
CA GLU A 117 -5.09 6.96 -1.31
C GLU A 117 -5.57 6.77 -2.77
N GLY A 118 -4.76 7.18 -3.75
CA GLY A 118 -5.00 6.92 -5.16
C GLY A 118 -5.14 5.44 -5.50
N MET A 119 -4.29 4.58 -4.94
CA MET A 119 -4.39 3.12 -5.12
C MET A 119 -5.73 2.55 -4.62
N PHE A 120 -6.28 3.07 -3.52
CA PHE A 120 -7.61 2.63 -3.05
C PHE A 120 -8.73 3.09 -3.98
N LYS A 121 -8.65 4.33 -4.48
CA LYS A 121 -9.62 4.83 -5.46
C LYS A 121 -9.61 3.99 -6.73
N ASP A 122 -8.43 3.64 -7.25
CA ASP A 122 -8.30 2.75 -8.42
C ASP A 122 -8.96 1.39 -8.17
N MET A 123 -8.88 0.84 -6.95
CA MET A 123 -9.54 -0.42 -6.59
C MET A 123 -11.06 -0.31 -6.51
N GLU A 124 -11.59 0.83 -6.06
CA GLU A 124 -13.03 1.09 -6.04
C GLU A 124 -13.57 1.29 -7.47
N LEU A 125 -12.93 2.16 -8.24
CA LEU A 125 -13.24 2.42 -9.65
C LEU A 125 -13.16 1.14 -10.49
N SER A 126 -12.12 0.31 -10.29
CA SER A 126 -11.99 -0.97 -10.97
C SER A 126 -13.15 -1.92 -10.69
N LYS A 127 -13.66 -1.94 -9.45
CA LYS A 127 -14.81 -2.78 -9.08
C LYS A 127 -16.09 -2.28 -9.75
N GLU A 128 -16.32 -0.98 -9.74
CA GLU A 128 -17.47 -0.37 -10.41
C GLU A 128 -17.44 -0.64 -11.92
N LEU A 129 -16.27 -0.46 -12.55
CA LEU A 129 -16.06 -0.78 -13.95
C LEU A 129 -16.33 -2.26 -14.25
N MET A 130 -15.86 -3.17 -13.38
CA MET A 130 -16.12 -4.60 -13.53
C MET A 130 -17.59 -4.97 -13.38
N LEU A 131 -18.34 -4.28 -12.51
CA LEU A 131 -19.79 -4.45 -12.39
C LEU A 131 -20.50 -3.99 -13.66
N ALA A 132 -20.13 -2.83 -14.20
CA ALA A 132 -20.67 -2.32 -15.46
C ALA A 132 -20.35 -3.26 -16.63
N PHE A 133 -19.13 -3.80 -16.69
CA PHE A 133 -18.73 -4.77 -17.70
C PHE A 133 -19.56 -6.06 -17.61
N ARG A 134 -19.78 -6.59 -16.39
CA ARG A 134 -20.62 -7.77 -16.18
C ARG A 134 -22.07 -7.54 -16.61
N GLN A 135 -22.63 -6.37 -16.33
CA GLN A 135 -23.97 -6.00 -16.79
C GLN A 135 -24.04 -5.91 -18.32
N HIS A 136 -23.00 -5.33 -18.95
CA HIS A 136 -22.91 -5.27 -20.41
C HIS A 136 -22.87 -6.67 -21.05
N LEU A 137 -22.11 -7.60 -20.46
CA LEU A 137 -22.06 -8.99 -20.92
C LEU A 137 -23.40 -9.71 -20.76
N GLN A 138 -24.10 -9.48 -19.64
CA GLN A 138 -25.45 -10.03 -19.43
C GLN A 138 -26.42 -9.54 -20.50
N HIS A 139 -26.38 -8.26 -20.85
CA HIS A 139 -27.23 -7.70 -21.89
C HIS A 139 -26.91 -8.27 -23.29
N GLN A 140 -25.63 -8.47 -23.61
CA GLN A 140 -25.25 -9.16 -24.86
C GLN A 140 -25.76 -10.60 -24.91
N GLN A 141 -25.75 -11.30 -23.76
CA GLN A 141 -26.28 -12.65 -23.66
C GLN A 141 -27.81 -12.69 -23.90
N GLU A 142 -28.56 -11.73 -23.36
CA GLU A 142 -29.99 -11.57 -23.62
C GLU A 142 -30.30 -11.31 -25.11
N GLN A 143 -29.38 -10.64 -25.82
CA GLN A 143 -29.46 -10.43 -27.27
C GLN A 143 -29.02 -11.65 -28.10
N GLY A 144 -28.81 -12.80 -27.46
CA GLY A 144 -28.49 -14.07 -28.13
C GLY A 144 -27.00 -14.30 -28.40
N GLN A 145 -26.09 -13.48 -27.84
CA GLN A 145 -24.66 -13.76 -27.91
C GLN A 145 -24.27 -14.86 -26.91
N PRO A 146 -23.33 -15.75 -27.26
CA PRO A 146 -22.89 -16.82 -26.37
C PRO A 146 -22.26 -16.26 -25.09
N ALA A 147 -22.67 -16.81 -23.95
CA ALA A 147 -22.11 -16.44 -22.66
C ALA A 147 -20.61 -16.76 -22.60
N PRO A 148 -19.81 -15.89 -21.98
CA PRO A 148 -18.39 -16.16 -21.80
C PRO A 148 -18.17 -17.38 -20.90
N SER A 149 -17.27 -18.27 -21.32
CA SER A 149 -16.87 -19.49 -20.60
C SER A 149 -15.93 -19.26 -19.40
N LEU A 150 -15.42 -18.03 -19.22
CA LEU A 150 -14.42 -17.70 -18.20
C LEU A 150 -14.84 -16.46 -17.41
N ASP A 151 -14.71 -16.50 -16.08
CA ASP A 151 -14.91 -15.33 -15.22
C ASP A 151 -13.66 -14.45 -15.27
N LEU A 152 -13.74 -13.37 -16.05
CA LEU A 152 -12.68 -12.38 -16.16
C LEU A 152 -12.87 -11.31 -15.08
N THR A 153 -11.82 -11.04 -14.32
CA THR A 153 -11.73 -9.85 -13.45
C THR A 153 -10.52 -9.02 -13.85
N VAL A 154 -10.74 -7.77 -14.22
CA VAL A 154 -9.71 -6.80 -14.61
C VAL A 154 -9.64 -5.69 -13.56
N SER A 155 -8.44 -5.22 -13.25
CA SER A 155 -8.22 -4.04 -12.43
C SER A 155 -7.46 -3.01 -13.23
N VAL A 156 -8.03 -1.80 -13.33
CA VAL A 156 -7.45 -0.67 -14.05
C VAL A 156 -6.73 0.22 -13.03
N LEU A 157 -5.45 0.49 -13.27
CA LEU A 157 -4.55 1.12 -12.31
C LEU A 157 -3.98 2.42 -12.87
N THR A 158 -3.99 3.50 -12.09
CA THR A 158 -3.45 4.79 -12.49
C THR A 158 -1.92 4.78 -12.47
N MET A 159 -1.30 5.04 -13.62
CA MET A 159 0.16 5.16 -13.72
C MET A 159 0.67 6.28 -12.80
N GLY A 160 1.71 5.99 -12.00
CA GLY A 160 2.29 6.93 -11.04
C GLY A 160 1.84 6.74 -9.58
N TYR A 161 0.64 6.18 -9.35
CA TYR A 161 0.24 5.76 -7.99
C TYR A 161 0.82 4.40 -7.62
N TRP A 162 0.86 3.48 -8.58
CA TRP A 162 1.34 2.11 -8.36
C TRP A 162 2.88 2.02 -8.50
N PRO A 163 3.52 0.98 -7.93
CA PRO A 163 4.91 0.68 -8.24
C PRO A 163 5.06 0.31 -9.72
N SER A 164 6.25 0.54 -10.29
CA SER A 164 6.54 0.11 -11.65
C SER A 164 6.60 -1.41 -11.71
N TYR A 165 5.83 -2.00 -12.61
CA TYR A 165 5.86 -3.44 -12.91
C TYR A 165 6.54 -3.63 -14.27
N PRO A 166 7.64 -4.39 -14.35
CA PRO A 166 8.24 -4.70 -15.64
C PRO A 166 7.23 -5.51 -16.47
N ALA A 167 7.02 -5.10 -17.72
CA ALA A 167 6.21 -5.87 -18.65
C ALA A 167 6.95 -7.17 -18.96
N GLN A 168 6.29 -8.31 -18.70
CA GLN A 168 6.80 -9.61 -19.10
C GLN A 168 5.96 -10.09 -20.28
N GLU A 169 6.64 -10.40 -21.39
CA GLU A 169 5.99 -11.02 -22.54
C GLU A 169 5.61 -12.46 -22.17
N VAL A 170 4.31 -12.73 -22.24
CA VAL A 170 3.75 -14.06 -21.97
C VAL A 170 2.84 -14.45 -23.13
N ALA A 171 3.00 -15.68 -23.61
CA ALA A 171 2.12 -16.23 -24.63
C ALA A 171 0.77 -16.57 -23.99
N LEU A 172 -0.22 -15.70 -24.17
CA LEU A 172 -1.57 -15.92 -23.66
C LEU A 172 -2.35 -16.86 -24.60
N PRO A 173 -3.10 -17.83 -24.06
CA PRO A 173 -3.99 -18.67 -24.86
C PRO A 173 -5.00 -17.82 -25.66
N PRO A 174 -5.40 -18.24 -26.87
CA PRO A 174 -6.31 -17.47 -27.73
C PRO A 174 -7.63 -17.05 -27.04
N ALA A 175 -8.17 -17.92 -26.18
CA ALA A 175 -9.35 -17.61 -25.39
C ALA A 175 -9.15 -16.36 -24.50
N MET A 176 -8.00 -16.23 -23.82
CA MET A 176 -7.70 -15.08 -22.96
C MET A 176 -7.50 -13.79 -23.75
N VAL A 177 -6.93 -13.88 -24.95
CA VAL A 177 -6.76 -12.71 -25.84
C VAL A 177 -8.12 -12.16 -26.27
N GLN A 178 -9.07 -13.02 -26.63
CA GLN A 178 -10.45 -12.59 -26.96
C GLN A 178 -11.11 -11.83 -25.79
N TYR A 179 -10.91 -12.30 -24.56
CA TYR A 179 -11.42 -11.62 -23.37
C TYR A 179 -10.76 -10.26 -23.12
N GLN A 180 -9.45 -10.16 -23.35
CA GLN A 180 -8.75 -8.87 -23.28
C GLN A 180 -9.31 -7.88 -24.30
N ASP A 181 -9.53 -8.30 -25.54
CA ASP A 181 -10.07 -7.44 -26.59
C ASP A 181 -11.51 -7.02 -26.30
N LEU A 182 -12.33 -7.92 -25.77
CA LEU A 182 -13.71 -7.63 -25.37
C LEU A 182 -13.75 -6.55 -24.28
N PHE A 183 -12.97 -6.72 -23.22
CA PHE A 183 -12.86 -5.73 -22.16
C PHE A 183 -12.28 -4.41 -22.68
N ARG A 184 -11.26 -4.46 -23.55
CA ARG A 184 -10.64 -3.27 -24.14
C ARG A 184 -11.65 -2.44 -24.93
N ARG A 185 -12.50 -3.09 -25.75
CA ARG A 185 -13.56 -2.41 -26.50
C ARG A 185 -14.59 -1.77 -25.58
N PHE A 186 -15.02 -2.49 -24.54
CA PHE A 186 -15.91 -1.93 -23.52
C PHE A 186 -15.29 -0.71 -22.85
N TYR A 187 -14.05 -0.83 -22.37
CA TYR A 187 -13.35 0.24 -21.67
C TYR A 187 -13.21 1.51 -22.53
N LEU A 188 -12.80 1.36 -23.79
CA LEU A 188 -12.67 2.48 -24.74
C LEU A 188 -14.01 3.07 -25.20
N ALA A 189 -15.10 2.32 -25.12
CA ALA A 189 -16.44 2.84 -25.42
C ALA A 189 -17.06 3.57 -24.21
N SER A 190 -16.65 3.19 -22.99
CA SER A 190 -17.12 3.78 -21.73
C SER A 190 -16.32 4.99 -21.24
N THR A 191 -15.16 5.24 -21.83
CA THR A 191 -14.24 6.35 -21.48
C THR A 191 -14.20 7.36 -22.61
#